data_AF-A0AAV4A3E5-F1
#
_entry.id   AF-A0AAV4A3E5-F1
#
_cell.length_a   1.000
_cell.length_b   1.000
_cell.length_c   1.000
_cell.angle_alpha   90.00
_cell.angle_beta   90.00
_cell.angle_gamma   90.00
#
_symmetry.space_group_name_H-M   'P 1'
#
loop_
_entity.id
_entity.type
_entity.pdbx_description
1 polymer ?
#
loop_
_entity_poly.entity_id
_entity_poly.type
_entity_poly.pdbx_seq_one_letter_code
_entity_poly.pdbx_strand_id
1 'polypeptide(L)'
;MGRPKGYAFFQSRDLCIPHYGSGYIDSVKEGSGSCPCCHQTLQCPSWWAVDVITACHVIFDTREAQCTHVDFFYDDITSTSCGRMKTLKGVRVLTRNFGADHCKLRCVTHEENLAHELQQIVSKYNFKVWTMKAPPMRAVGMPCFIVSHPHGQPKKVTIGKVEAIEKLNNSNYKLIYSTNTCSGSSGALVLVLQEDAGPGTSWLTWALWTSVHSAGGELNESSSEIQLLT
;
A
#
# COMPACT_ATOMS: atom_id res chain seq x y z
N MET A 1 -6.76 -20.34 5.32
CA MET A 1 -5.73 -20.63 6.34
C MET A 1 -5.49 -19.35 7.12
N GLY A 2 -5.62 -19.40 8.45
CA GLY A 2 -5.39 -18.25 9.33
C GLY A 2 -3.91 -17.95 9.59
N ARG A 3 -3.63 -16.93 10.41
CA ARG A 3 -2.29 -16.46 10.77
C ARG A 3 -1.42 -17.62 11.34
N PRO A 4 -0.14 -17.76 10.95
CA PRO A 4 0.77 -18.76 11.53
C PRO A 4 1.10 -18.44 12.99
N LYS A 5 1.44 -19.46 13.78
CA LYS A 5 1.88 -19.27 15.16
C LYS A 5 3.14 -18.39 15.18
N GLY A 6 3.14 -17.36 16.05
CA GLY A 6 4.24 -16.40 16.17
C GLY A 6 4.21 -15.25 15.16
N TYR A 7 3.21 -15.21 14.27
CA TYR A 7 2.99 -14.06 13.40
C TYR A 7 2.13 -12.99 14.09
N ALA A 8 2.25 -11.73 13.66
CA ALA A 8 1.49 -10.61 14.22
C ALA A 8 -0.02 -10.91 14.25
N PHE A 9 -0.69 -10.52 15.33
CA PHE A 9 -2.12 -10.77 15.62
C PHE A 9 -2.54 -12.25 15.64
N PHE A 10 -1.60 -13.21 15.74
CA PHE A 10 -1.95 -14.64 15.86
C PHE A 10 -2.86 -14.94 17.05
N GLN A 11 -2.59 -14.32 18.20
CA GLN A 11 -3.39 -14.51 19.42
C GLN A 11 -4.80 -13.92 19.30
N SER A 12 -4.99 -13.01 18.33
CA SER A 12 -6.23 -12.26 18.12
C SER A 12 -7.03 -12.74 16.92
N ARG A 13 -6.66 -13.88 16.30
CA ARG A 13 -7.24 -14.37 15.04
C ARG A 13 -8.75 -14.63 15.06
N ASP A 14 -9.30 -14.83 16.25
CA ASP A 14 -10.72 -15.12 16.50
C ASP A 14 -11.42 -13.92 17.17
N LEU A 15 -10.69 -12.83 17.39
CA LEU A 15 -11.20 -11.61 17.97
C LEU A 15 -11.43 -10.60 16.84
N CYS A 16 -12.54 -9.88 16.91
CA CYS A 16 -12.74 -8.68 16.09
C CYS A 16 -11.93 -7.52 16.70
N ILE A 17 -10.60 -7.71 16.81
CA ILE A 17 -9.70 -6.61 17.12
C ILE A 17 -9.43 -5.94 15.79
N PRO A 18 -9.90 -4.71 15.63
CA PRO A 18 -9.73 -4.08 14.34
C PRO A 18 -8.17 -3.71 14.29
N HIS A 19 -7.44 -3.38 13.19
CA HIS A 19 -6.06 -2.77 13.23
C HIS A 19 -5.69 -1.93 11.98
N TYR A 20 -4.99 -0.80 12.17
CA TYR A 20 -4.80 0.20 11.11
C TYR A 20 -3.53 -0.04 10.30
N GLY A 21 -3.56 0.37 9.04
CA GLY A 21 -2.36 0.42 8.21
C GLY A 21 -2.47 1.39 7.04
N SER A 22 -1.37 1.45 6.31
CA SER A 22 -1.23 2.23 5.09
C SER A 22 -1.24 1.31 3.87
N GLY A 23 -1.33 1.89 2.69
CA GLY A 23 -1.14 1.18 1.43
C GLY A 23 -1.05 2.11 0.24
N TYR A 24 -0.84 1.55 -0.94
CA TYR A 24 -0.88 2.29 -2.19
C TYR A 24 -1.52 1.46 -3.30
N ILE A 25 -1.97 2.15 -4.35
CA ILE A 25 -2.66 1.52 -5.47
C ILE A 25 -1.63 0.88 -6.40
N ASP A 26 -1.80 -0.41 -6.67
CA ASP A 26 -1.00 -1.16 -7.64
C ASP A 26 -1.58 -1.03 -9.05
N SER A 27 -2.88 -1.26 -9.17
CA SER A 27 -3.57 -1.16 -10.45
C SER A 27 -5.06 -0.95 -10.30
N VAL A 28 -5.66 -0.34 -11.32
CA VAL A 28 -7.11 -0.18 -11.45
C VAL A 28 -7.51 -0.68 -12.82
N LYS A 29 -8.43 -1.63 -12.87
CA LYS A 29 -8.84 -2.30 -14.10
C LYS A 29 -10.35 -2.41 -14.15
N GLU A 30 -10.93 -2.21 -15.32
CA GLU A 30 -12.31 -2.59 -15.55
C GLU A 30 -12.45 -4.10 -15.34
N GLY A 31 -13.48 -4.48 -14.59
CA GLY A 31 -13.77 -5.85 -14.26
C GLY A 31 -14.48 -6.55 -15.41
N SER A 32 -14.14 -7.83 -15.63
CA SER A 32 -14.83 -8.69 -16.58
C SER A 32 -15.76 -9.66 -15.84
N GLY A 33 -16.94 -9.91 -16.42
CA GLY A 33 -17.93 -10.84 -15.85
C GLY A 33 -18.62 -10.32 -14.59
N SER A 34 -19.12 -11.24 -13.77
CA SER A 34 -19.91 -10.92 -12.57
C SER A 34 -19.11 -10.15 -11.52
N CYS A 35 -19.68 -9.06 -10.99
CA CYS A 35 -19.05 -8.33 -9.88
C CYS A 35 -18.87 -9.27 -8.67
N PRO A 36 -17.67 -9.36 -8.08
CA PRO A 36 -17.46 -10.09 -6.84
C PRO A 36 -18.33 -9.62 -5.67
N CYS A 37 -18.78 -8.38 -5.73
CA CYS A 37 -19.61 -7.72 -4.73
C CYS A 37 -21.12 -8.02 -4.89
N CYS A 38 -21.59 -8.34 -6.10
CA CYS A 38 -23.02 -8.43 -6.45
C CYS A 38 -23.51 -9.88 -6.54
N HIS A 39 -23.13 -10.75 -5.58
CA HIS A 39 -23.39 -12.20 -5.65
C HIS A 39 -24.87 -12.62 -5.86
N GLN A 40 -25.84 -11.70 -5.74
CA GLN A 40 -27.28 -12.01 -5.79
C GLN A 40 -28.15 -11.06 -6.63
N THR A 41 -27.62 -9.97 -7.20
CA THR A 41 -28.42 -9.02 -7.97
C THR A 41 -28.03 -9.01 -9.44
N LEU A 42 -28.99 -9.36 -10.29
CA LEU A 42 -28.89 -9.27 -11.73
C LEU A 42 -28.51 -7.85 -12.14
N GLN A 43 -27.42 -7.76 -12.92
CA GLN A 43 -26.91 -6.58 -13.64
C GLN A 43 -26.27 -5.49 -12.76
N CYS A 44 -25.02 -5.73 -12.36
CA CYS A 44 -24.09 -4.63 -12.08
C CYS A 44 -23.48 -4.18 -13.43
N PRO A 45 -23.82 -2.97 -13.94
CA PRO A 45 -23.58 -2.59 -15.34
C PRO A 45 -22.09 -2.56 -15.68
N SER A 46 -21.30 -1.93 -14.82
CA SER A 46 -19.85 -1.86 -14.91
C SER A 46 -19.27 -1.83 -13.49
N TRP A 47 -18.08 -2.40 -13.34
CA TRP A 47 -17.36 -2.42 -12.08
C TRP A 47 -15.86 -2.38 -12.35
N TRP A 48 -15.09 -1.84 -11.40
CA TRP A 48 -13.65 -1.75 -11.48
C TRP A 48 -13.00 -2.44 -10.30
N ALA A 49 -11.98 -3.26 -10.59
CA ALA A 49 -11.08 -3.82 -9.61
C ALA A 49 -10.02 -2.77 -9.25
N VAL A 50 -9.92 -2.45 -7.97
CA VAL A 50 -8.86 -1.59 -7.41
C VAL A 50 -7.95 -2.48 -6.58
N ASP A 51 -6.77 -2.78 -7.11
CA ASP A 51 -5.78 -3.64 -6.45
C ASP A 51 -4.81 -2.75 -5.66
N VAL A 52 -4.62 -3.11 -4.40
CA VAL A 52 -3.96 -2.30 -3.37
C VAL A 52 -2.84 -3.11 -2.74
N ILE A 53 -1.65 -2.51 -2.61
CA ILE A 53 -0.56 -3.08 -1.82
C ILE A 53 -0.64 -2.57 -0.39
N THR A 54 -0.45 -3.48 0.56
CA THR A 54 -0.27 -3.20 1.99
C THR A 54 0.63 -4.27 2.62
N ALA A 55 0.83 -4.21 3.93
CA ALA A 55 1.58 -5.23 4.66
C ALA A 55 0.74 -6.48 4.96
N CYS A 56 1.35 -7.67 4.91
CA CYS A 56 0.66 -8.93 5.23
C CYS A 56 0.18 -9.01 6.68
N HIS A 57 0.89 -8.38 7.62
CA HIS A 57 0.40 -8.32 8.98
C HIS A 57 -0.81 -7.41 9.15
N VAL A 58 -1.00 -6.42 8.26
CA VAL A 58 -2.20 -5.55 8.22
C VAL A 58 -3.37 -6.27 7.57
N ILE A 59 -3.21 -6.99 6.46
CA ILE A 59 -4.26 -7.88 5.95
C ILE A 59 -3.67 -9.24 5.63
N PHE A 60 -4.14 -10.25 6.33
CA PHE A 60 -3.57 -11.58 6.25
C PHE A 60 -4.31 -12.51 5.28
N ASP A 61 -5.65 -12.47 5.28
CA ASP A 61 -6.48 -13.34 4.47
C ASP A 61 -7.76 -12.67 3.95
N THR A 62 -8.52 -13.43 3.16
CA THR A 62 -9.76 -12.96 2.54
C THR A 62 -10.85 -12.59 3.56
N ARG A 63 -10.88 -13.21 4.75
CA ARG A 63 -11.87 -12.85 5.78
C ARG A 63 -11.57 -11.47 6.33
N GLU A 64 -10.30 -11.21 6.66
CA GLU A 64 -9.86 -9.88 7.08
C GLU A 64 -10.10 -8.84 5.98
N ALA A 65 -9.77 -9.17 4.73
CA ALA A 65 -10.04 -8.31 3.58
C ALA A 65 -11.52 -7.92 3.46
N GLN A 66 -12.44 -8.87 3.64
CA GLN A 66 -13.89 -8.63 3.57
C GLN A 66 -14.42 -7.76 4.71
N CYS A 67 -13.70 -7.66 5.82
CA CYS A 67 -13.99 -6.76 6.93
C CYS A 67 -13.23 -5.43 6.86
N THR A 68 -12.40 -5.23 5.84
CA THR A 68 -11.55 -4.03 5.73
C THR A 68 -12.21 -2.94 4.89
N HIS A 69 -12.11 -1.71 5.37
CA HIS A 69 -12.39 -0.49 4.62
C HIS A 69 -11.08 0.15 4.15
N VAL A 70 -11.14 0.75 2.97
CA VAL A 70 -10.01 1.34 2.29
C VAL A 70 -10.32 2.78 1.92
N ASP A 71 -9.73 3.74 2.63
CA ASP A 71 -9.96 5.16 2.39
C ASP A 71 -8.95 5.75 1.41
N PHE A 72 -9.45 6.49 0.45
CA PHE A 72 -8.69 7.24 -0.55
C PHE A 72 -8.84 8.73 -0.28
N PHE A 73 -7.83 9.52 -0.66
CA PHE A 73 -7.84 10.99 -0.57
C PHE A 73 -8.01 11.56 0.86
N TYR A 74 -7.52 10.85 1.88
CA TYR A 74 -7.57 11.32 3.27
C TYR A 74 -6.35 12.18 3.65
N ASP A 75 -6.25 13.37 3.06
CA ASP A 75 -5.08 14.25 3.22
C ASP A 75 -5.07 15.00 4.55
N ASP A 76 -6.25 15.36 5.04
CA ASP A 76 -6.46 16.18 6.22
C ASP A 76 -7.81 15.83 6.87
N ILE A 77 -8.03 16.32 8.10
CA ILE A 77 -9.27 16.01 8.84
C ILE A 77 -10.54 16.54 8.17
N THR A 78 -10.43 17.55 7.29
CA THR A 78 -11.58 18.09 6.54
C THR A 78 -11.96 17.22 5.35
N SER A 79 -11.07 16.30 4.92
CA SER A 79 -11.31 15.39 3.78
C SER A 79 -12.57 14.54 3.99
N THR A 80 -12.85 14.16 5.25
CA THR A 80 -14.07 13.44 5.64
C THR A 80 -15.31 14.33 5.55
N SER A 81 -15.27 15.55 6.11
CA SER A 81 -16.45 16.44 6.14
C SER A 81 -16.79 17.08 4.80
N CYS A 82 -15.82 17.26 3.90
CA CYS A 82 -16.03 17.79 2.55
C CYS A 82 -16.36 16.72 1.50
N GLY A 83 -16.42 15.43 1.89
CA GLY A 83 -16.75 14.32 0.97
C GLY A 83 -15.66 13.98 -0.06
N ARG A 84 -14.46 14.53 0.11
CA ARG A 84 -13.27 14.22 -0.71
C ARG A 84 -12.79 12.80 -0.46
N MET A 85 -12.80 12.37 0.80
CA MET A 85 -12.45 11.01 1.18
C MET A 85 -13.45 10.02 0.57
N LYS A 86 -12.92 9.00 -0.12
CA LYS A 86 -13.72 7.92 -0.70
C LYS A 86 -13.35 6.61 -0.03
N THR A 87 -14.33 5.79 0.32
CA THR A 87 -14.09 4.52 1.02
C THR A 87 -14.56 3.36 0.16
N LEU A 88 -13.66 2.39 -0.09
CA LEU A 88 -14.01 1.13 -0.73
C LEU A 88 -13.93 -0.01 0.26
N LYS A 89 -14.74 -1.05 0.03
CA LYS A 89 -14.69 -2.29 0.81
C LYS A 89 -13.74 -3.29 0.16
N GLY A 90 -12.90 -3.93 0.97
CA GLY A 90 -12.09 -5.05 0.53
C GLY A 90 -12.96 -6.26 0.18
N VAL A 91 -12.56 -7.00 -0.86
CA VAL A 91 -13.28 -8.17 -1.36
C VAL A 91 -12.51 -9.45 -1.08
N ARG A 92 -11.20 -9.46 -1.36
CA ARG A 92 -10.33 -10.62 -1.15
C ARG A 92 -8.86 -10.25 -1.22
N VAL A 93 -8.02 -11.11 -0.65
CA VAL A 93 -6.58 -11.11 -0.91
C VAL A 93 -6.31 -11.82 -2.24
N LEU A 94 -5.49 -11.22 -3.10
CA LEU A 94 -5.05 -11.81 -4.37
C LEU A 94 -3.75 -12.57 -4.22
N THR A 95 -2.74 -11.92 -3.63
CA THR A 95 -1.42 -12.48 -3.40
C THR A 95 -0.90 -12.03 -2.04
N ARG A 96 -0.06 -12.86 -1.43
CA ARG A 96 0.61 -12.59 -0.16
C ARG A 96 2.00 -13.18 -0.18
N ASN A 97 2.97 -12.44 0.35
CA ASN A 97 4.34 -12.88 0.51
C ASN A 97 4.76 -12.64 1.97
N PHE A 98 4.80 -13.72 2.76
CA PHE A 98 5.15 -13.65 4.17
C PHE A 98 6.57 -13.15 4.41
N GLY A 99 7.52 -13.58 3.58
CA GLY A 99 8.94 -13.23 3.75
C GLY A 99 9.22 -11.75 3.47
N ALA A 100 8.42 -11.13 2.61
CA ALA A 100 8.50 -9.69 2.32
C ALA A 100 7.40 -8.88 3.02
N ASP A 101 6.59 -9.54 3.86
CA ASP A 101 5.42 -8.96 4.52
C ASP A 101 4.51 -8.14 3.59
N HIS A 102 4.27 -8.65 2.38
CA HIS A 102 3.61 -7.91 1.30
C HIS A 102 2.28 -8.57 0.90
N CYS A 103 1.19 -7.81 0.98
CA CYS A 103 -0.16 -8.25 0.63
C CYS A 103 -0.73 -7.42 -0.52
N LYS A 104 -1.39 -8.09 -1.47
CA LYS A 104 -2.22 -7.47 -2.50
C LYS A 104 -3.69 -7.72 -2.21
N LEU A 105 -4.40 -6.68 -1.80
CA LEU A 105 -5.83 -6.65 -1.55
C LEU A 105 -6.56 -6.23 -2.83
N ARG A 106 -7.72 -6.84 -3.11
CA ARG A 106 -8.67 -6.32 -4.12
C ARG A 106 -9.85 -5.64 -3.45
N CYS A 107 -10.12 -4.41 -3.87
CA CYS A 107 -11.35 -3.69 -3.64
C CYS A 107 -12.16 -3.60 -4.93
N VAL A 108 -13.43 -3.20 -4.82
CA VAL A 108 -14.30 -2.97 -5.97
C VAL A 108 -15.02 -1.65 -5.84
N THR A 109 -15.15 -0.93 -6.95
CA THR A 109 -16.01 0.24 -7.09
C THR A 109 -16.91 0.12 -8.31
N HIS A 110 -18.07 0.76 -8.26
CA HIS A 110 -18.97 1.00 -9.40
C HIS A 110 -18.98 2.47 -9.83
N GLU A 111 -18.25 3.33 -9.12
CA GLU A 111 -18.14 4.74 -9.44
C GLU A 111 -17.09 4.92 -10.53
N GLU A 112 -17.54 5.08 -11.78
CA GLU A 112 -16.69 5.27 -12.94
C GLU A 112 -15.71 6.44 -12.76
N ASN A 113 -16.19 7.59 -12.26
CA ASN A 113 -15.35 8.77 -12.04
C ASN A 113 -14.19 8.48 -11.08
N LEU A 114 -14.47 7.79 -9.97
CA LEU A 114 -13.45 7.37 -9.03
C LEU A 114 -12.45 6.41 -9.69
N ALA A 115 -12.94 5.43 -10.45
CA ALA A 115 -12.07 4.48 -11.14
C ALA A 115 -11.11 5.18 -12.12
N HIS A 116 -11.62 6.11 -12.94
CA HIS A 116 -10.79 6.88 -13.88
C HIS A 116 -9.78 7.79 -13.16
N GLU A 117 -10.19 8.45 -12.07
CA GLU A 117 -9.28 9.28 -11.27
C GLU A 117 -8.12 8.44 -10.72
N LEU A 118 -8.43 7.28 -10.12
CA LEU A 118 -7.41 6.36 -9.61
C LEU A 118 -6.53 5.78 -10.74
N GLN A 119 -7.11 5.47 -11.90
CA GLN A 119 -6.34 5.03 -13.09
C GLN A 119 -5.35 6.10 -13.56
N GLN A 120 -5.76 7.38 -13.58
CA GLN A 120 -4.88 8.48 -13.96
C GLN A 120 -3.72 8.64 -12.98
N ILE A 121 -3.98 8.51 -11.68
CA ILE A 121 -2.95 8.55 -10.62
C ILE A 121 -1.95 7.41 -10.82
N VAL A 122 -2.43 6.18 -10.94
CA VAL A 122 -1.58 4.99 -11.18
C VAL A 122 -0.78 5.14 -12.48
N SER A 123 -1.40 5.66 -13.55
CA SER A 123 -0.71 5.84 -14.84
C SER A 123 0.42 6.88 -14.75
N LYS A 124 0.17 8.01 -14.08
CA LYS A 124 1.21 9.04 -13.82
C LYS A 124 2.35 8.47 -12.97
N TYR A 125 2.01 7.65 -11.97
CA TYR A 125 2.99 7.02 -11.11
C TYR A 125 3.83 5.97 -11.84
N ASN A 126 3.19 5.04 -12.54
CA ASN A 126 3.85 3.99 -13.31
C ASN A 126 4.72 4.56 -14.42
N PHE A 127 4.26 5.60 -15.13
CA PHE A 127 5.08 6.28 -16.13
C PHE A 127 6.40 6.78 -15.54
N LYS A 128 6.37 7.37 -14.34
CA LYS A 128 7.57 7.78 -13.63
C LYS A 128 8.41 6.56 -13.25
N VAL A 129 7.87 5.60 -12.50
CA VAL A 129 8.62 4.42 -12.00
C VAL A 129 9.27 3.60 -13.13
N TRP A 130 8.56 3.34 -14.24
CA TRP A 130 9.08 2.52 -15.35
C TRP A 130 10.23 3.17 -16.13
N THR A 131 10.34 4.50 -16.09
CA THR A 131 11.49 5.21 -16.69
C THR A 131 12.79 5.06 -15.88
N MET A 132 12.75 4.37 -14.74
CA MET A 132 13.80 4.40 -13.72
C MET A 132 14.23 2.96 -13.34
N LYS A 133 15.32 2.44 -13.94
CA LYS A 133 15.80 1.05 -13.75
C LYS A 133 17.18 0.96 -13.08
N ALA A 134 17.47 1.79 -12.09
CA ALA A 134 18.71 1.63 -11.34
C ALA A 134 18.55 0.54 -10.26
N PRO A 135 19.51 -0.39 -10.11
CA PRO A 135 19.46 -1.40 -9.07
C PRO A 135 19.64 -0.76 -7.68
N PRO A 136 19.00 -1.32 -6.63
CA PRO A 136 18.97 -0.75 -5.28
C PRO A 136 20.36 -0.65 -4.63
N MET A 137 21.39 -1.30 -5.16
CA MET A 137 22.73 -1.41 -4.56
C MET A 137 23.44 -0.07 -4.30
N ARG A 138 22.92 1.05 -4.83
CA ARG A 138 23.45 2.40 -4.59
C ARG A 138 22.54 3.30 -3.75
N ALA A 139 21.49 2.75 -3.13
CA ALA A 139 20.53 3.55 -2.38
C ALA A 139 21.02 3.99 -0.99
N VAL A 140 22.04 3.36 -0.40
CA VAL A 140 22.56 3.75 0.93
C VAL A 140 23.03 5.22 0.90
N GLY A 141 22.59 6.00 1.89
CA GLY A 141 22.83 7.44 2.00
C GLY A 141 21.84 8.30 1.23
N MET A 142 21.05 7.71 0.33
CA MET A 142 20.12 8.45 -0.51
C MET A 142 18.87 8.90 0.27
N PRO A 143 18.31 10.08 -0.04
CA PRO A 143 17.04 10.52 0.52
C PRO A 143 15.93 9.52 0.21
N CYS A 144 15.06 9.29 1.19
CA CYS A 144 13.84 8.54 1.00
C CYS A 144 12.65 9.26 1.64
N PHE A 145 11.47 9.01 1.09
CA PHE A 145 10.20 9.49 1.59
C PHE A 145 9.31 8.31 1.90
N ILE A 146 8.57 8.42 2.99
CA ILE A 146 7.48 7.50 3.29
C ILE A 146 6.22 8.33 3.36
N VAL A 147 5.26 7.98 2.51
CA VAL A 147 3.92 8.54 2.61
C VAL A 147 3.08 7.49 3.33
N SER A 148 2.38 7.86 4.40
CA SER A 148 1.65 6.90 5.24
C SER A 148 0.45 7.55 5.90
N HIS A 149 -0.38 6.72 6.52
CA HIS A 149 -1.49 7.10 7.38
C HIS A 149 -1.29 6.47 8.76
N PRO A 150 -0.40 7.03 9.60
CA PRO A 150 -0.07 6.45 10.90
C PRO A 150 -1.34 6.30 11.74
N HIS A 151 -1.72 5.07 12.08
CA HIS A 151 -2.91 4.76 12.90
C HIS A 151 -4.23 5.27 12.29
N GLY A 152 -4.34 5.27 10.95
CA GLY A 152 -5.55 5.76 10.28
C GLY A 152 -5.76 7.27 10.39
N GLN A 153 -4.70 8.02 10.69
CA GLN A 153 -4.71 9.49 10.73
C GLN A 153 -4.48 10.08 9.34
N PRO A 154 -4.76 11.38 9.14
CA PRO A 154 -4.53 12.04 7.86
C PRO A 154 -3.10 11.85 7.36
N LYS A 155 -2.98 11.76 6.04
CA LYS A 155 -1.74 11.46 5.32
C LYS A 155 -0.54 12.24 5.87
N LYS A 156 0.55 11.54 6.12
CA LYS A 156 1.85 12.10 6.54
C LYS A 156 2.92 11.72 5.55
N VAL A 157 3.79 12.66 5.24
CA VAL A 157 5.04 12.43 4.50
C VAL A 157 6.19 12.58 5.49
N THR A 158 6.98 11.53 5.67
CA THR A 158 8.22 11.58 6.45
C THR A 158 9.42 11.43 5.53
N ILE A 159 10.49 12.14 5.87
CA ILE A 159 11.71 12.24 5.06
C ILE A 159 12.86 11.69 5.88
N GLY A 160 13.73 10.92 5.25
CA GLY A 160 14.91 10.35 5.89
C GLY A 160 15.91 9.91 4.85
N LYS A 161 16.79 9.00 5.22
CA LYS A 161 17.78 8.42 4.32
C LYS A 161 17.78 6.90 4.45
N VAL A 162 18.13 6.22 3.38
CA VAL A 162 18.39 4.77 3.43
C VAL A 162 19.72 4.57 4.16
N GLU A 163 19.71 3.79 5.23
CA GLU A 163 20.88 3.52 6.07
C GLU A 163 21.55 2.20 5.67
N ALA A 164 20.75 1.20 5.28
CA ALA A 164 21.26 -0.10 4.86
C ALA A 164 20.26 -0.81 3.94
N ILE A 165 20.78 -1.83 3.25
CA ILE A 165 20.01 -2.70 2.36
C ILE A 165 20.36 -4.13 2.70
N GLU A 166 19.37 -4.88 3.16
CA GLU A 166 19.52 -6.30 3.49
C GLU A 166 18.93 -7.14 2.37
N LYS A 167 19.71 -8.09 1.84
CA LYS A 167 19.19 -9.05 0.87
C LYS A 167 18.40 -10.13 1.59
N LEU A 168 17.09 -10.21 1.34
CA LEU A 168 16.22 -11.24 1.91
C LEU A 168 16.33 -12.56 1.14
N ASN A 169 16.36 -12.48 -0.20
CA ASN A 169 16.56 -13.62 -1.09
C ASN A 169 17.08 -13.13 -2.46
N ASN A 170 17.08 -14.00 -3.48
CA ASN A 170 17.63 -13.67 -4.80
C ASN A 170 16.96 -12.48 -5.52
N SER A 171 15.72 -12.13 -5.16
CA SER A 171 14.95 -11.07 -5.81
C SER A 171 14.43 -9.99 -4.86
N ASN A 172 14.51 -10.20 -3.54
CA ASN A 172 13.92 -9.33 -2.54
C ASN A 172 14.98 -8.68 -1.66
N TYR A 173 14.81 -7.38 -1.43
CA TYR A 173 15.64 -6.56 -0.56
C TYR A 173 14.76 -5.90 0.49
N LYS A 174 15.32 -5.70 1.67
CA LYS A 174 14.75 -4.92 2.77
C LYS A 174 15.57 -3.64 2.91
N LEU A 175 14.89 -2.50 2.89
CA LEU A 175 15.54 -1.23 3.20
C LEU A 175 15.44 -0.96 4.71
N ILE A 176 16.54 -0.46 5.25
CA ILE A 176 16.60 0.16 6.57
C ILE A 176 16.79 1.65 6.33
N TYR A 177 16.04 2.48 7.05
CA TYR A 177 16.02 3.92 6.84
C TYR A 177 15.79 4.67 8.15
N SER A 178 16.22 5.93 8.14
CA SER A 178 16.18 6.83 9.30
C SER A 178 14.84 7.56 9.49
N THR A 179 13.81 7.27 8.69
CA THR A 179 12.53 7.99 8.75
C THR A 179 11.79 7.65 10.03
N ASN A 180 11.17 8.65 10.65
CA ASN A 180 10.24 8.39 11.75
C ASN A 180 8.99 7.68 11.22
N THR A 181 8.88 6.40 11.55
CA THR A 181 7.71 5.57 11.28
C THR A 181 7.25 4.88 12.56
N CYS A 182 5.99 4.50 12.60
CA CYS A 182 5.47 3.61 13.62
C CYS A 182 4.74 2.45 12.94
N SER A 183 4.25 1.55 13.76
CA SER A 183 3.35 0.49 13.39
C SER A 183 2.19 0.84 12.49
N GLY A 184 1.53 1.96 12.78
CA GLY A 184 0.41 2.46 12.01
C GLY A 184 0.82 2.88 10.60
N SER A 185 2.10 3.07 10.31
CA SER A 185 2.61 3.33 8.97
C SER A 185 2.79 2.04 8.15
N SER A 186 2.57 0.85 8.71
CA SER A 186 2.82 -0.42 8.01
C SER A 186 1.97 -0.54 6.75
N GLY A 187 2.56 -1.03 5.67
CA GLY A 187 1.95 -1.05 4.35
C GLY A 187 2.24 0.20 3.51
N ALA A 188 2.85 1.24 4.09
CA ALA A 188 3.15 2.50 3.41
C ALA A 188 4.14 2.35 2.25
N LEU A 189 4.02 3.25 1.27
CA LEU A 189 4.93 3.36 0.15
C LEU A 189 6.23 4.04 0.60
N VAL A 190 7.34 3.34 0.46
CA VAL A 190 8.69 3.85 0.60
C VAL A 190 9.21 4.22 -0.78
N LEU A 191 9.59 5.49 -0.95
CA LEU A 191 10.16 6.05 -2.17
C LEU A 191 11.61 6.44 -1.93
N VAL A 192 12.54 5.84 -2.64
CA VAL A 192 13.95 6.25 -2.62
C VAL A 192 14.21 7.17 -3.80
N LEU A 193 14.78 8.35 -3.55
CA LEU A 193 15.30 9.22 -4.61
C LEU A 193 16.73 8.81 -4.92
N GLN A 194 16.99 8.37 -6.14
CA GLN A 194 18.35 8.17 -6.61
C GLN A 194 18.75 9.26 -7.59
N GLU A 195 19.95 9.81 -7.48
CA GLU A 195 20.55 10.70 -8.47
C GLU A 195 21.28 9.84 -9.53
N ASP A 196 20.91 9.97 -10.80
CA ASP A 196 21.61 9.29 -11.90
C ASP A 196 22.87 10.07 -12.27
N ALA A 197 24.01 9.63 -11.72
CA ALA A 197 25.34 10.10 -12.14
C ALA A 197 25.79 9.36 -13.42
N GLY A 198 25.16 9.67 -14.55
CA GLY A 198 25.63 9.27 -15.88
C GLY A 198 26.45 10.39 -16.54
N PRO A 199 27.61 10.13 -17.17
CA PRO A 199 28.29 11.15 -17.97
C PRO A 199 27.42 11.51 -19.19
N GLY A 200 26.86 12.71 -19.19
CA GLY A 200 26.07 13.25 -20.30
C GLY A 200 24.55 13.23 -20.12
N THR A 201 24.01 12.78 -18.98
CA THR A 201 22.59 12.93 -18.66
C THR A 201 22.36 14.23 -17.91
N SER A 202 21.32 14.97 -18.34
CA SER A 202 20.79 16.16 -17.67
C SER A 202 20.67 15.97 -16.15
N TRP A 203 20.94 17.04 -15.40
CA TRP A 203 20.93 17.23 -13.93
C TRP A 203 19.60 16.90 -13.22
N LEU A 204 18.69 16.14 -13.85
CA LEU A 204 17.35 15.83 -13.40
C LEU A 204 16.93 14.38 -13.69
N THR A 205 17.88 13.45 -13.72
CA THR A 205 17.53 12.03 -13.79
C THR A 205 17.45 11.51 -12.35
N TRP A 206 16.23 11.45 -11.84
CA TRP A 206 15.93 10.79 -10.57
C TRP A 206 15.54 9.36 -10.89
N ALA A 207 16.00 8.36 -10.13
CA ALA A 207 15.46 7.00 -10.16
C ALA A 207 14.58 6.76 -8.91
N LEU A 208 13.43 6.10 -9.07
CA LEU A 208 12.45 5.87 -7.99
C LEU A 208 12.32 4.37 -7.76
N TRP A 209 12.73 3.93 -6.58
CA TRP A 209 12.53 2.57 -6.12
C TRP A 209 11.44 2.52 -5.04
N THR A 210 10.66 1.44 -5.05
CA THR A 210 9.42 1.33 -4.27
C THR A 210 9.45 0.09 -3.38
N SER A 211 9.09 0.27 -2.12
CA SER A 211 8.92 -0.83 -1.15
C SER A 211 7.77 -0.55 -0.21
N VAL A 212 7.35 -1.60 0.50
CA VAL A 212 6.35 -1.53 1.56
C VAL A 212 7.06 -1.34 2.90
N HIS A 213 6.65 -0.38 3.72
CA HIS A 213 7.09 -0.29 5.12
C HIS A 213 6.48 -1.46 5.92
N SER A 214 7.30 -2.12 6.72
CA SER A 214 6.87 -3.14 7.68
C SER A 214 7.56 -2.87 9.01
N ALA A 215 6.77 -2.61 10.05
CA ALA A 215 7.29 -2.30 11.38
C ALA A 215 7.92 -3.51 12.10
N GLY A 216 7.76 -4.73 11.57
CA GLY A 216 8.32 -5.94 12.17
C GLY A 216 7.68 -6.31 13.52
N GLY A 217 6.90 -7.39 13.53
CA GLY A 217 6.69 -8.30 14.68
C GLY A 217 6.00 -7.84 15.97
N GLU A 218 6.24 -6.63 16.48
CA GLU A 218 5.78 -6.24 17.82
C GLU A 218 4.67 -5.21 17.77
N LEU A 219 3.41 -5.66 17.61
CA LEU A 219 2.26 -4.75 17.69
C LEU A 219 1.04 -5.30 18.43
N ASN A 220 0.73 -4.62 19.53
CA ASN A 220 -0.56 -4.59 20.21
C ASN A 220 -1.30 -3.31 19.76
N GLU A 221 -2.63 -3.39 19.68
CA GLU A 221 -3.63 -2.31 19.47
C GLU A 221 -4.23 -2.10 18.06
N SER A 222 -5.40 -1.46 18.06
CA SER A 222 -6.61 -1.88 17.34
C SER A 222 -7.28 -0.80 16.41
N SER A 223 -8.19 -1.22 15.51
CA SER A 223 -9.02 -0.70 14.36
C SER A 223 -8.80 -0.96 12.83
N SER A 224 -9.62 -1.79 12.10
CA SER A 224 -9.31 -2.38 10.76
C SER A 224 -9.77 -1.51 9.61
N GLU A 225 -8.93 -0.53 9.33
CA GLU A 225 -9.11 0.45 8.27
C GLU A 225 -7.73 0.69 7.64
N ILE A 226 -7.65 0.52 6.33
CA ILE A 226 -6.46 0.87 5.56
C ILE A 226 -6.72 2.21 4.89
N GLN A 227 -5.76 3.10 4.96
CA GLN A 227 -5.85 4.36 4.23
C GLN A 227 -4.74 4.44 3.20
N LEU A 228 -5.11 4.85 1.99
CA LEU A 228 -4.28 4.75 0.81
C LEU A 228 -3.76 6.07 0.32
N LEU A 229 -2.57 5.94 -0.25
CA LEU A 229 -1.87 6.98 -0.97
C LEU A 229 -2.43 7.06 -2.38
N THR A 230 -2.95 8.24 -2.69
CA THR A 230 -3.34 8.74 -4.00
C THR A 230 -2.43 9.90 -4.37
#